data_AF-A0A2I0QBI5-F1
#
_entry.id   AF-A0A2I0QBI5-F1
#
_cell.length_a   1.000
_cell.length_b   1.000
_cell.length_c   1.000
_cell.angle_alpha   90.00
_cell.angle_beta   90.00
_cell.angle_gamma   90.00
#
_symmetry.space_group_name_H-M   'P 1'
#
loop_
_entity.id
_entity.type
_entity.pdbx_description
1 polymer ?
#
loop_
_entity_poly.entity_id
_entity_poly.type
_entity_poly.pdbx_seq_one_letter_code
_entity_poly.pdbx_strand_id
1 'polypeptide(L)'
;MKKGLFVLLFLLSVVSIAQNDGWNISTTNNKNYTGIVVANGRIGLLPSEKPFQVEQIILNNVFDKESPLGVSKILLGMNFGNLEVEIDGEKISEANILNWKQTLNMKEASFTTSFTFKDKAVVSYTLYALRNVPYAGYIDVKIDAKKAISAKVTGKIVTPDEYQNPMSTFRVLQDLETTMPILQTVAKSRLGRHSVGTSATFIWHDINSSRIDQRPELIHNKVSEYDNRLSFEKEIKKGTSLDFAWTAAECSTQDFFDPQSESERFVIFNLLTPKADLLKQHKDLWTTLWEGDIEIEGDLQSQQDVRLALYHLYSFARGDSDLSISPMGLSSQGYNGHIFWDTELWMFPPLLVLNQDIARSLVNYRSDRLHVAKKKALNFGFKGAMFPWESDDTGEEATPAWALTGTFEHHITADVAIAFWNYYSVT
;
A
#
# COMPACT_ATOMS: atom_id res chain seq x y z
N MET A 1 69.63 -0.82 -14.26
CA MET A 1 68.24 -1.00 -14.75
C MET A 1 67.46 -1.87 -13.77
N LYS A 2 66.72 -1.28 -12.83
CA LYS A 2 65.56 -1.91 -12.18
C LYS A 2 64.57 -0.78 -11.86
N LYS A 3 63.50 -0.70 -12.65
CA LYS A 3 62.37 0.22 -12.47
C LYS A 3 61.51 -0.33 -11.33
N GLY A 4 61.41 0.41 -10.23
CA GLY A 4 60.42 0.17 -9.18
C GLY A 4 59.16 0.96 -9.50
N LEU A 5 58.10 0.25 -9.89
CA LEU A 5 56.78 0.79 -10.21
C LEU A 5 56.05 1.06 -8.89
N PHE A 6 55.84 2.32 -8.53
CA PHE A 6 54.93 2.70 -7.45
C PHE A 6 53.50 2.62 -7.97
N VAL A 7 52.76 1.59 -7.56
CA VAL A 7 51.32 1.48 -7.79
C VAL A 7 50.62 2.24 -6.66
N LEU A 8 50.02 3.37 -6.99
CA LEU A 8 49.15 4.13 -6.10
C LEU A 8 47.79 3.40 -6.06
N LEU A 9 47.51 2.67 -4.98
CA LEU A 9 46.17 2.14 -4.73
C LEU A 9 45.26 3.30 -4.30
N PHE A 10 44.40 3.76 -5.22
CA PHE A 10 43.23 4.56 -4.88
C PHE A 10 42.20 3.64 -4.22
N LEU A 11 42.14 3.67 -2.89
CA LEU A 11 40.99 3.19 -2.13
C LEU A 11 39.82 4.15 -2.41
N LEU A 12 38.97 3.77 -3.36
CA LEU A 12 37.62 4.30 -3.48
C LEU A 12 36.83 3.86 -2.25
N SER A 13 36.87 4.69 -1.19
CA SER A 13 35.92 4.61 -0.10
C SER A 13 34.55 4.98 -0.64
N VAL A 14 33.74 3.98 -0.97
CA VAL A 14 32.30 4.16 -1.13
C VAL A 14 31.79 4.61 0.24
N VAL A 15 31.45 5.88 0.34
CA VAL A 15 30.80 6.43 1.54
C VAL A 15 29.38 5.88 1.56
N SER A 16 29.20 4.72 2.18
CA SER A 16 27.90 4.27 2.66
C SER A 16 27.45 5.28 3.70
N ILE A 17 26.55 6.19 3.32
CA ILE A 17 25.89 7.07 4.29
C ILE A 17 25.08 6.14 5.20
N ALA A 18 25.49 6.09 6.47
CA ALA A 18 25.01 5.20 7.50
C ALA A 18 23.48 5.18 7.60
N GLN A 19 22.88 4.00 7.39
CA GLN A 19 21.54 3.67 7.90
C GLN A 19 21.71 3.29 9.38
N ASN A 20 21.97 4.27 10.25
CA ASN A 20 22.62 4.03 11.54
C ASN A 20 21.72 3.50 12.67
N ASP A 21 20.46 3.16 12.38
CA ASP A 21 19.47 2.76 13.39
C ASP A 21 18.82 1.39 13.17
N GLY A 22 19.14 0.71 12.07
CA GLY A 22 18.59 -0.61 11.75
C GLY A 22 17.09 -0.64 11.44
N TRP A 23 16.42 0.52 11.38
CA TRP A 23 14.98 0.65 11.11
C TRP A 23 14.68 1.29 9.76
N ASN A 24 15.66 1.97 9.18
CA ASN A 24 15.52 2.68 7.93
C ASN A 24 16.21 1.98 6.76
N ILE A 25 15.46 1.77 5.67
CA ILE A 25 16.01 1.40 4.36
C ILE A 25 15.93 2.62 3.46
N SER A 26 17.08 3.20 3.15
CA SER A 26 17.23 4.41 2.32
C SER A 26 17.99 4.14 1.03
N THR A 27 17.59 4.82 -0.04
CA THR A 27 18.39 4.92 -1.28
C THR A 27 18.33 6.34 -1.84
N THR A 28 19.41 6.74 -2.52
CA THR A 28 19.47 7.93 -3.38
C THR A 28 19.67 7.56 -4.85
N ASN A 29 19.66 6.25 -5.16
CA ASN A 29 19.81 5.72 -6.50
C ASN A 29 18.45 5.22 -7.00
N ASN A 30 18.00 5.79 -8.12
CA ASN A 30 16.75 5.48 -8.78
C ASN A 30 16.91 4.63 -10.06
N LYS A 31 18.10 4.06 -10.31
CA LYS A 31 18.34 3.14 -11.44
C LYS A 31 18.06 1.70 -11.04
N ASN A 32 17.39 0.94 -11.92
CA ASN A 32 16.94 -0.45 -11.65
C ASN A 32 16.19 -0.53 -10.32
N TYR A 33 15.26 0.40 -10.13
CA TYR A 33 14.59 0.62 -8.86
C TYR A 33 13.31 -0.22 -8.77
N THR A 34 13.00 -0.68 -7.57
CA THR A 34 11.68 -1.21 -7.21
C THR A 34 11.35 -0.68 -5.84
N GLY A 35 10.21 -0.02 -5.71
CA GLY A 35 9.77 0.53 -4.43
C GLY A 35 9.52 -0.56 -3.40
N ILE A 36 9.69 -0.20 -2.12
CA ILE A 36 9.23 -1.04 -1.03
C ILE A 36 7.77 -0.67 -0.76
N VAL A 37 6.89 -1.65 -0.92
CA VAL A 37 5.44 -1.46 -0.72
C VAL A 37 5.12 -0.99 0.70
N VAL A 38 4.17 -0.07 0.79
CA VAL A 38 3.52 0.33 2.03
C VAL A 38 2.15 -0.33 2.07
N ALA A 39 1.91 -1.15 3.08
CA ALA A 39 0.66 -1.93 3.19
C ALA A 39 0.20 -2.04 4.65
N ASN A 40 -1.06 -2.42 4.82
CA ASN A 40 -1.71 -2.55 6.14
C ASN A 40 -2.57 -3.82 6.29
N GLY A 41 -2.41 -4.79 5.39
CA GLY A 41 -3.21 -6.01 5.32
C GLY A 41 -4.58 -5.86 4.65
N ARG A 42 -4.93 -4.67 4.15
CA ARG A 42 -6.15 -4.42 3.34
C ARG A 42 -5.84 -3.79 1.99
N ILE A 43 -4.93 -2.83 1.96
CA ILE A 43 -4.41 -2.23 0.73
C ILE A 43 -2.88 -2.28 0.75
N GLY A 44 -2.28 -2.40 -0.43
CA GLY A 44 -0.84 -2.24 -0.63
C GLY A 44 -0.56 -1.24 -1.73
N LEU A 45 0.32 -0.27 -1.46
CA LEU A 45 0.70 0.78 -2.39
C LEU A 45 2.19 0.61 -2.71
N LEU A 46 2.51 0.41 -3.99
CA LEU A 46 3.89 0.25 -4.46
C LEU A 46 4.45 1.61 -4.92
N PRO A 47 5.36 2.26 -4.17
CA PRO A 47 5.95 3.54 -4.59
C PRO A 47 6.83 3.38 -5.84
N SER A 48 6.89 4.44 -6.64
CA SER A 48 7.76 4.54 -7.81
C SER A 48 9.06 5.29 -7.48
N GLU A 49 10.06 5.17 -8.35
CA GLU A 49 11.18 6.11 -8.40
C GLU A 49 10.75 7.53 -8.78
N LYS A 50 9.65 7.65 -9.53
CA LYS A 50 9.13 8.93 -10.01
C LYS A 50 8.52 9.72 -8.87
N PRO A 51 8.83 11.03 -8.75
CA PRO A 51 8.23 11.89 -7.74
C PRO A 51 6.70 11.84 -7.79
N PHE A 52 6.08 11.70 -6.61
CA PHE A 52 4.63 11.67 -6.42
C PHE A 52 3.89 10.56 -7.19
N GLN A 53 4.56 9.44 -7.48
CA GLN A 53 3.96 8.31 -8.17
C GLN A 53 3.97 7.03 -7.32
N VAL A 54 2.82 6.36 -7.31
CA VAL A 54 2.60 4.98 -6.90
C VAL A 54 2.34 4.19 -8.18
N GLU A 55 3.06 3.10 -8.40
CA GLU A 55 2.91 2.29 -9.63
C GLU A 55 1.58 1.55 -9.65
N GLN A 56 1.22 0.95 -8.52
CA GLN A 56 -0.03 0.20 -8.39
C GLN A 56 -0.51 0.16 -6.95
N ILE A 57 -1.82 -0.06 -6.81
CA ILE A 57 -2.48 -0.35 -5.55
C ILE A 57 -3.06 -1.77 -5.66
N ILE A 58 -2.87 -2.61 -4.65
CA ILE A 58 -3.46 -3.94 -4.56
C ILE A 58 -4.57 -3.93 -3.50
N LEU A 59 -5.75 -4.44 -3.86
CA LEU A 59 -6.87 -4.61 -2.94
C LEU A 59 -6.87 -6.04 -2.39
N ASN A 60 -6.58 -6.20 -1.10
CA ASN A 60 -6.46 -7.53 -0.49
C ASN A 60 -7.80 -8.27 -0.54
N ASN A 61 -7.76 -9.55 -0.91
CA ASN A 61 -8.92 -10.44 -0.99
C ASN A 61 -10.06 -9.98 -1.92
N VAL A 62 -9.82 -9.04 -2.85
CA VAL A 62 -10.80 -8.66 -3.87
C VAL A 62 -10.39 -9.27 -5.21
N PHE A 63 -11.07 -10.34 -5.63
CA PHE A 63 -10.73 -11.09 -6.84
C PHE A 63 -11.84 -11.01 -7.88
N ASP A 64 -11.47 -10.82 -9.14
CA ASP A 64 -12.35 -11.04 -10.28
C ASP A 64 -11.65 -11.98 -11.28
N LYS A 65 -12.40 -12.59 -12.20
CA LYS A 65 -11.77 -13.41 -13.23
C LYS A 65 -10.89 -12.55 -14.14
N GLU A 66 -9.69 -13.03 -14.44
CA GLU A 66 -8.76 -12.32 -15.31
C GLU A 66 -9.31 -12.15 -16.74
N SER A 67 -10.14 -13.10 -17.18
CA SER A 67 -10.80 -13.10 -18.49
C SER A 67 -12.00 -14.04 -18.48
N PRO A 68 -12.87 -14.06 -19.52
CA PRO A 68 -13.98 -15.01 -19.62
C PRO A 68 -13.60 -16.49 -19.56
N LEU A 69 -12.34 -16.86 -19.83
CA LEU A 69 -11.86 -18.26 -19.79
C LEU A 69 -10.69 -18.48 -18.82
N GLY A 70 -10.24 -17.44 -18.12
CA GLY A 70 -9.13 -17.52 -17.18
C GLY A 70 -9.57 -17.89 -15.76
N VAL A 71 -8.63 -17.81 -14.82
CA VAL A 71 -8.88 -18.02 -13.39
C VAL A 71 -9.11 -16.69 -12.67
N SER A 72 -9.40 -16.73 -11.38
CA SER A 72 -9.45 -15.53 -10.54
C SER A 72 -8.10 -14.81 -10.54
N LYS A 73 -8.15 -13.50 -10.33
CA LYS A 73 -6.98 -12.64 -10.19
C LYS A 73 -7.31 -11.45 -9.31
N ILE A 74 -6.45 -11.17 -8.34
CA ILE A 74 -6.61 -10.05 -7.41
C ILE A 74 -6.75 -8.72 -8.18
N LEU A 75 -7.58 -7.81 -7.69
CA LEU A 75 -7.81 -6.52 -8.35
C LEU A 75 -6.68 -5.53 -8.09
N LEU A 76 -6.34 -4.75 -9.13
CA LEU A 76 -5.65 -3.49 -8.94
C LEU A 76 -6.66 -2.49 -8.39
N GLY A 77 -6.32 -1.72 -7.38
CA GLY A 77 -7.12 -0.58 -6.95
C GLY A 77 -7.08 0.57 -7.95
N MET A 78 -8.05 1.47 -7.88
CA MET A 78 -7.99 2.78 -8.51
C MET A 78 -6.85 3.57 -7.91
N ASN A 79 -5.87 3.93 -8.73
CA ASN A 79 -4.66 4.56 -8.25
C ASN A 79 -4.93 6.01 -7.80
N PHE A 80 -5.11 6.17 -6.49
CA PHE A 80 -5.23 7.45 -5.81
C PHE A 80 -3.89 7.96 -5.25
N GLY A 81 -2.81 7.18 -5.37
CA GLY A 81 -1.51 7.46 -4.78
C GLY A 81 -0.69 8.53 -5.53
N ASN A 82 -1.23 9.05 -6.63
CA ASN A 82 -0.53 9.92 -7.56
C ASN A 82 -0.91 11.39 -7.34
N LEU A 83 0.11 12.24 -7.17
CA LEU A 83 -0.03 13.70 -7.21
C LEU A 83 0.72 14.28 -8.40
N GLU A 84 0.23 15.39 -8.93
CA GLU A 84 0.97 16.23 -9.86
C GLU A 84 1.18 17.59 -9.23
N VAL A 85 2.45 17.97 -9.07
CA VAL A 85 2.84 19.23 -8.43
C VAL A 85 3.57 20.08 -9.45
N GLU A 86 3.12 21.31 -9.59
CA GLU A 86 3.74 22.34 -10.42
C GLU A 86 4.22 23.49 -9.51
N ILE A 87 5.44 23.98 -9.73
CA ILE A 87 5.99 25.16 -9.03
C ILE A 87 6.31 26.23 -10.07
N ASP A 88 5.63 27.37 -9.97
CA ASP A 88 5.62 28.46 -10.94
C ASP A 88 5.28 27.98 -12.38
N GLY A 89 4.26 27.13 -12.50
CA GLY A 89 3.80 26.57 -13.77
C GLY A 89 4.69 25.47 -14.38
N GLU A 90 5.73 25.04 -13.66
CA GLU A 90 6.59 23.94 -14.09
C GLU A 90 6.33 22.67 -13.28
N LYS A 91 5.91 21.61 -13.96
CA LYS A 91 5.68 20.29 -13.37
C LYS A 91 6.97 19.66 -12.82
N ILE A 92 6.91 19.16 -11.59
CA ILE A 92 7.97 18.39 -10.97
C ILE A 92 8.11 17.04 -11.69
N SER A 93 9.34 16.69 -12.05
CA SER A 93 9.71 15.43 -12.70
C SER A 93 11.15 15.07 -12.37
N GLU A 94 11.57 13.86 -12.74
CA GLU A 94 12.97 13.42 -12.58
C GLU A 94 13.98 14.34 -13.28
N ALA A 95 13.56 15.04 -14.35
CA ALA A 95 14.43 15.91 -15.14
C ALA A 95 14.78 17.24 -14.47
N ASN A 96 14.03 17.67 -13.44
CA ASN A 96 14.18 18.99 -12.84
C ASN A 96 14.30 18.99 -11.30
N ILE A 97 14.62 17.82 -10.72
CA ILE A 97 14.91 17.67 -9.30
C ILE A 97 16.35 17.27 -9.04
N LEU A 98 16.83 17.57 -7.84
CA LEU A 98 18.14 17.20 -7.32
C LEU A 98 18.00 16.56 -5.94
N ASN A 99 19.03 15.82 -5.51
CA ASN A 99 19.07 15.22 -4.17
C ASN A 99 17.86 14.33 -3.84
N TRP A 100 17.39 13.57 -4.84
CA TRP A 100 16.31 12.61 -4.64
C TRP A 100 16.76 11.52 -3.64
N LYS A 101 15.89 11.22 -2.69
CA LYS A 101 16.07 10.18 -1.68
C LYS A 101 14.73 9.57 -1.34
N GLN A 102 14.71 8.24 -1.23
CA GLN A 102 13.59 7.51 -0.64
C GLN A 102 14.05 6.79 0.62
N THR A 103 13.16 6.67 1.60
CA THR A 103 13.42 6.00 2.87
C THR A 103 12.15 5.34 3.38
N LEU A 104 12.19 4.03 3.56
CA LEU A 104 11.22 3.32 4.37
C LEU A 104 11.70 3.32 5.82
N ASN A 105 10.88 3.85 6.72
CA ASN A 105 11.00 3.59 8.16
C ASN A 105 10.10 2.39 8.49
N MET A 106 10.71 1.23 8.77
CA MET A 106 9.99 -0.02 9.05
C MET A 106 9.24 0.03 10.38
N LYS A 107 9.72 0.82 11.35
CA LYS A 107 9.11 0.94 12.68
C LYS A 107 7.76 1.64 12.64
N GLU A 108 7.62 2.61 11.76
CA GLU A 108 6.42 3.45 11.63
C GLU A 108 5.64 3.18 10.33
N ALA A 109 6.12 2.26 9.49
CA ALA A 109 5.64 2.01 8.13
C ALA A 109 5.38 3.27 7.30
N SER A 110 6.34 4.18 7.39
CA SER A 110 6.28 5.47 6.71
C SER A 110 7.29 5.48 5.59
N PHE A 111 6.84 5.70 4.35
CA PHE A 111 7.72 5.75 3.19
C PHE A 111 7.89 7.19 2.70
N THR A 112 9.04 7.79 3.00
CA THR A 112 9.32 9.19 2.71
C THR A 112 10.14 9.33 1.44
N THR A 113 9.68 10.18 0.53
CA THR A 113 10.48 10.68 -0.60
C THR A 113 10.83 12.15 -0.35
N SER A 114 12.07 12.54 -0.63
CA SER A 114 12.49 13.94 -0.56
C SER A 114 13.38 14.30 -1.73
N PHE A 115 13.30 15.54 -2.19
CA PHE A 115 14.18 16.10 -3.22
C PHE A 115 14.17 17.63 -3.17
N THR A 116 15.11 18.24 -3.87
CA THR A 116 15.16 19.68 -4.10
C THR A 116 14.65 19.99 -5.51
N PHE A 117 13.66 20.87 -5.62
CA PHE A 117 13.20 21.38 -6.91
C PHE A 117 13.99 22.64 -7.28
N LYS A 118 14.95 22.48 -8.20
CA LYS A 118 15.88 23.53 -8.64
C LYS A 118 16.48 24.30 -7.45
N ASP A 119 16.49 25.63 -7.50
CA ASP A 119 16.87 26.50 -6.39
C ASP A 119 15.65 27.13 -5.68
N LYS A 120 14.45 26.60 -5.94
CA LYS A 120 13.17 27.19 -5.53
C LYS A 120 12.60 26.59 -4.25
N ALA A 121 12.64 25.26 -4.09
CA ALA A 121 12.01 24.58 -2.96
C ALA A 121 12.72 23.28 -2.57
N VAL A 122 12.53 22.86 -1.32
CA VAL A 122 12.74 21.48 -0.88
C VAL A 122 11.38 20.85 -0.67
N VAL A 123 11.17 19.68 -1.24
CA VAL A 123 9.90 18.96 -1.19
C VAL A 123 10.15 17.63 -0.50
N SER A 124 9.26 17.28 0.42
CA SER A 124 9.21 15.95 1.01
C SER A 124 7.77 15.49 1.10
N TYR A 125 7.54 14.20 0.90
CA TYR A 125 6.24 13.59 1.16
C TYR A 125 6.39 12.20 1.74
N THR A 126 5.47 11.83 2.62
CA THR A 126 5.46 10.52 3.27
C THR A 126 4.16 9.80 2.97
N LEU A 127 4.30 8.59 2.42
CA LEU A 127 3.19 7.71 2.09
C LEU A 127 2.92 6.74 3.24
N TYR A 128 1.63 6.60 3.58
CA TYR A 128 1.12 5.64 4.54
C TYR A 128 -0.06 4.85 3.94
N ALA A 129 -0.07 3.54 4.17
CA ALA A 129 -1.29 2.73 4.20
C ALA A 129 -1.78 2.72 5.65
N LEU A 130 -2.83 3.46 5.97
CA LEU A 130 -3.21 3.69 7.37
C LEU A 130 -3.70 2.40 8.03
N ARG A 131 -2.96 1.88 9.01
CA ARG A 131 -3.38 0.69 9.77
C ARG A 131 -4.60 0.89 10.67
N ASN A 132 -4.81 2.11 11.18
CA ASN A 132 -5.97 2.50 12.00
C ASN A 132 -7.23 2.82 11.17
N VAL A 133 -7.07 3.09 9.87
CA VAL A 133 -8.16 3.31 8.91
C VAL A 133 -7.89 2.41 7.69
N PRO A 134 -8.19 1.10 7.78
CA PRO A 134 -7.55 0.07 6.94
C PRO A 134 -7.75 0.21 5.43
N TYR A 135 -8.81 0.88 4.99
CA TYR A 135 -9.11 1.09 3.57
C TYR A 135 -8.56 2.41 3.03
N ALA A 136 -7.80 3.17 3.83
CA ALA A 136 -7.33 4.50 3.48
C ALA A 136 -5.81 4.60 3.32
N GLY A 137 -5.40 5.36 2.31
CA GLY A 137 -4.04 5.87 2.15
C GLY A 137 -3.94 7.34 2.55
N TYR A 138 -2.72 7.75 2.90
CA TYR A 138 -2.42 9.11 3.32
C TYR A 138 -1.05 9.53 2.78
N ILE A 139 -1.01 10.64 2.04
CA ILE A 139 0.20 11.26 1.51
C ILE A 139 0.39 12.58 2.24
N ASP A 140 1.30 12.63 3.19
CA ASP A 140 1.64 13.84 3.95
C ASP A 140 2.74 14.61 3.21
N VAL A 141 2.47 15.84 2.76
CA VAL A 141 3.34 16.61 1.86
C VAL A 141 3.77 17.91 2.52
N LYS A 142 5.06 18.20 2.38
CA LYS A 142 5.68 19.45 2.79
C LYS A 142 6.49 20.07 1.66
N ILE A 143 6.24 21.35 1.39
CA ILE A 143 6.99 22.16 0.42
C ILE A 143 7.63 23.35 1.16
N ASP A 144 8.93 23.28 1.39
CA ASP A 144 9.72 24.35 2.00
C ASP A 144 10.26 25.30 0.92
N ALA A 145 9.74 26.53 0.87
CA ALA A 145 10.03 27.49 -0.19
C ALA A 145 11.32 28.28 0.09
N LYS A 146 12.33 28.15 -0.78
CA LYS A 146 13.58 28.94 -0.76
C LYS A 146 13.44 30.29 -1.45
N LYS A 147 12.41 30.44 -2.29
CA LYS A 147 11.99 31.67 -2.96
C LYS A 147 10.47 31.82 -2.82
N ALA A 148 9.93 32.99 -3.14
CA ALA A 148 8.49 33.10 -3.33
C ALA A 148 8.11 32.28 -4.57
N ILE A 149 7.08 31.45 -4.44
CA ILE A 149 6.63 30.51 -5.48
C ILE A 149 5.10 30.38 -5.48
N SER A 150 4.52 30.10 -6.63
CA SER A 150 3.17 29.53 -6.74
C SER A 150 3.27 28.00 -6.82
N ALA A 151 2.55 27.29 -5.96
CA ALA A 151 2.42 25.84 -6.02
C ALA A 151 1.00 25.46 -6.44
N LYS A 152 0.89 24.71 -7.54
CA LYS A 152 -0.36 24.06 -7.96
C LYS A 152 -0.23 22.56 -7.74
N VAL A 153 -1.16 21.99 -6.98
CA VAL A 153 -1.17 20.57 -6.66
C VAL A 153 -2.44 19.95 -7.19
N THR A 154 -2.32 18.82 -7.89
CA THR A 154 -3.42 18.06 -8.46
C THR A 154 -3.39 16.63 -7.94
N GLY A 155 -4.39 16.27 -7.14
CA GLY A 155 -4.64 14.90 -6.71
C GLY A 155 -5.48 14.17 -7.76
N LYS A 156 -5.22 12.87 -7.91
CA LYS A 156 -5.79 12.05 -8.99
C LYS A 156 -6.43 10.80 -8.42
N ILE A 157 -7.50 10.35 -9.06
CA ILE A 157 -7.98 8.97 -9.00
C ILE A 157 -7.90 8.45 -10.43
N VAL A 158 -6.92 7.58 -10.69
CA VAL A 158 -6.72 6.96 -12.01
C VAL A 158 -7.27 5.54 -11.96
N THR A 159 -8.31 5.28 -12.74
CA THR A 159 -8.94 3.96 -12.81
C THR A 159 -8.16 3.08 -13.80
N PRO A 160 -7.73 1.87 -13.42
CA PRO A 160 -7.13 0.92 -14.34
C PRO A 160 -8.06 0.58 -15.51
N ASP A 161 -7.51 0.43 -16.72
CA ASP A 161 -8.27 0.15 -17.96
C ASP A 161 -9.07 -1.16 -17.90
N GLU A 162 -8.75 -2.04 -16.95
CA GLU A 162 -9.46 -3.29 -16.72
C GLU A 162 -10.84 -3.10 -16.07
N TYR A 163 -11.15 -1.93 -15.51
CA TYR A 163 -12.45 -1.63 -14.92
C TYR A 163 -13.49 -1.25 -15.96
N GLN A 164 -14.77 -1.44 -15.63
CA GLN A 164 -15.89 -1.08 -16.49
C GLN A 164 -16.68 0.10 -15.94
N ASN A 165 -17.11 0.98 -16.85
CA ASN A 165 -18.06 2.06 -16.61
C ASN A 165 -17.71 2.95 -15.39
N PRO A 166 -16.48 3.49 -15.29
CA PRO A 166 -16.15 4.38 -14.19
C PRO A 166 -17.02 5.65 -14.21
N MET A 167 -17.59 5.98 -13.07
CA MET A 167 -18.40 7.17 -12.85
C MET A 167 -17.69 8.09 -11.87
N SER A 168 -17.27 9.24 -12.38
CA SER A 168 -16.44 10.21 -11.66
C SER A 168 -17.23 11.46 -11.30
N THR A 169 -17.17 11.88 -10.04
CA THR A 169 -17.86 13.06 -9.51
C THR A 169 -16.95 13.85 -8.57
N PHE A 170 -17.32 15.11 -8.33
CA PHE A 170 -16.80 15.93 -7.24
C PHE A 170 -17.98 16.62 -6.57
N ARG A 171 -18.03 16.53 -5.24
CA ARG A 171 -19.09 17.13 -4.43
C ARG A 171 -18.48 17.79 -3.21
N VAL A 172 -19.07 18.88 -2.76
CA VAL A 172 -18.79 19.44 -1.44
C VAL A 172 -20.00 19.15 -0.57
N LEU A 173 -19.90 18.12 0.27
CA LEU A 173 -20.92 17.83 1.27
C LEU A 173 -20.87 18.91 2.35
N GLN A 174 -22.00 19.14 3.02
CA GLN A 174 -22.09 20.16 4.06
C GLN A 174 -22.95 19.65 5.22
N ASP A 175 -22.43 19.80 6.43
CA ASP A 175 -23.18 19.68 7.67
C ASP A 175 -22.93 20.94 8.51
N LEU A 176 -23.98 21.76 8.67
CA LEU A 176 -23.90 23.11 9.21
C LEU A 176 -22.81 23.94 8.52
N GLU A 177 -21.71 24.15 9.23
CA GLU A 177 -20.57 24.97 8.84
C GLU A 177 -19.34 24.15 8.41
N THR A 178 -19.43 22.83 8.57
CA THR A 178 -18.42 21.86 8.14
C THR A 178 -18.68 21.48 6.69
N THR A 179 -17.74 21.81 5.81
CA THR A 179 -17.74 21.39 4.41
C THR A 179 -16.75 20.25 4.18
N MET A 180 -17.15 19.27 3.37
CA MET A 180 -16.36 18.07 3.10
C MET A 180 -16.26 17.90 1.57
N PRO A 181 -15.21 18.47 0.95
CA PRO A 181 -14.95 18.27 -0.48
C PRO A 181 -14.53 16.81 -0.72
N ILE A 182 -15.20 16.13 -1.65
CA ILE A 182 -14.95 14.73 -1.97
C ILE A 182 -14.86 14.57 -3.48
N LEU A 183 -13.67 14.20 -3.95
CA LEU A 183 -13.49 13.63 -5.28
C LEU A 183 -13.83 12.14 -5.20
N GLN A 184 -14.65 11.63 -6.12
CA GLN A 184 -15.05 10.21 -6.08
C GLN A 184 -15.09 9.61 -7.48
N THR A 185 -14.65 8.36 -7.58
CA THR A 185 -14.87 7.51 -8.73
C THR A 185 -15.43 6.16 -8.28
N VAL A 186 -16.47 5.68 -8.96
CA VAL A 186 -17.06 4.35 -8.73
C VAL A 186 -17.03 3.58 -10.04
N ALA A 187 -16.55 2.35 -10.04
CA ALA A 187 -16.50 1.51 -11.22
C ALA A 187 -16.78 0.05 -10.90
N LYS A 188 -17.01 -0.75 -11.94
CA LYS A 188 -17.15 -2.20 -11.82
C LYS A 188 -15.81 -2.88 -12.11
N SER A 189 -15.51 -3.96 -11.40
CA SER A 189 -14.33 -4.79 -11.65
C SER A 189 -14.35 -5.43 -13.03
N ARG A 190 -13.26 -6.11 -13.41
CA ARG A 190 -12.99 -6.65 -14.76
C ARG A 190 -14.16 -7.31 -15.47
N LEU A 191 -14.87 -8.21 -14.80
CA LEU A 191 -16.07 -8.89 -15.31
C LEU A 191 -17.32 -8.52 -14.51
N GLY A 192 -17.27 -7.42 -13.76
CA GLY A 192 -18.41 -6.85 -13.05
C GLY A 192 -18.79 -7.59 -11.77
N ARG A 193 -17.95 -8.48 -11.23
CA ARG A 193 -18.19 -9.17 -9.96
C ARG A 193 -18.34 -8.19 -8.78
N HIS A 194 -17.51 -7.14 -8.77
CA HIS A 194 -17.48 -6.15 -7.71
C HIS A 194 -17.83 -4.76 -8.21
N SER A 195 -18.42 -3.94 -7.33
CA SER A 195 -18.35 -2.48 -7.44
C SER A 195 -17.23 -1.99 -6.54
N VAL A 196 -16.44 -1.04 -7.01
CA VAL A 196 -15.34 -0.43 -6.24
C VAL A 196 -15.56 1.07 -6.22
N GLY A 197 -15.57 1.65 -5.02
CA GLY A 197 -15.70 3.08 -4.78
C GLY A 197 -14.41 3.61 -4.18
N THR A 198 -13.87 4.65 -4.82
CA THR A 198 -12.67 5.35 -4.36
C THR A 198 -13.00 6.83 -4.18
N SER A 199 -12.76 7.33 -2.98
CA SER A 199 -12.95 8.73 -2.63
C SER A 199 -11.64 9.35 -2.17
N ALA A 200 -11.45 10.64 -2.40
CA ALA A 200 -10.25 11.36 -1.99
C ALA A 200 -10.50 12.83 -1.69
N THR A 201 -9.62 13.42 -0.88
CA THR A 201 -9.64 14.86 -0.56
C THR A 201 -8.29 15.41 -0.11
N PHE A 202 -8.17 16.74 -0.14
CA PHE A 202 -7.04 17.47 0.44
C PHE A 202 -7.33 17.87 1.88
N ILE A 203 -6.29 17.86 2.71
CA ILE A 203 -6.29 18.34 4.09
C ILE A 203 -5.14 19.33 4.25
N TRP A 204 -5.40 20.52 4.75
CA TRP A 204 -4.38 21.49 5.16
C TRP A 204 -4.30 21.50 6.68
N HIS A 205 -3.09 21.37 7.23
CA HIS A 205 -2.90 21.20 8.68
C HIS A 205 -2.86 22.51 9.46
N ASP A 206 -2.55 23.60 8.77
CA ASP A 206 -2.36 24.92 9.39
C ASP A 206 -3.66 25.73 9.47
N ILE A 207 -4.74 25.21 8.89
CA ILE A 207 -6.05 25.86 8.79
C ILE A 207 -7.17 24.85 9.04
N ASN A 208 -8.39 25.33 9.25
CA ASN A 208 -9.53 24.43 9.32
C ASN A 208 -9.96 24.01 7.91
N SER A 209 -9.54 22.81 7.50
CA SER A 209 -9.86 22.23 6.19
C SER A 209 -11.35 22.03 5.93
N SER A 210 -12.19 22.02 6.97
CA SER A 210 -13.64 21.93 6.79
C SER A 210 -14.30 23.28 6.51
N ARG A 211 -13.59 24.39 6.65
CA ARG A 211 -14.12 25.75 6.42
C ARG A 211 -13.80 26.21 5.00
N ILE A 212 -14.84 26.42 4.20
CA ILE A 212 -14.71 26.75 2.77
C ILE A 212 -13.94 28.07 2.54
N ASP A 213 -14.05 29.02 3.46
CA ASP A 213 -13.42 30.34 3.43
C ASP A 213 -11.95 30.33 3.89
N GLN A 214 -11.49 29.25 4.52
CA GLN A 214 -10.11 29.12 4.99
C GLN A 214 -9.21 28.35 4.03
N ARG A 215 -9.78 27.41 3.27
CA ARG A 215 -9.03 26.56 2.35
C ARG A 215 -8.90 27.18 0.95
N PRO A 216 -7.86 26.81 0.19
CA PRO A 216 -7.75 27.14 -1.23
C PRO A 216 -8.99 26.73 -2.02
N GLU A 217 -9.29 27.48 -3.09
CA GLU A 217 -10.29 27.07 -4.06
C GLU A 217 -9.90 25.72 -4.68
N LEU A 218 -10.90 24.86 -4.83
CA LEU A 218 -10.74 23.54 -5.41
C LEU A 218 -11.32 23.52 -6.81
N ILE A 219 -10.52 23.07 -7.77
CA ILE A 219 -10.90 22.96 -9.18
C ILE A 219 -10.97 21.48 -9.54
N HIS A 220 -12.17 21.00 -9.84
CA HIS A 220 -12.43 19.65 -10.35
C HIS A 220 -12.22 19.61 -11.86
N ASN A 221 -11.47 18.64 -12.34
CA ASN A 221 -11.26 18.39 -13.76
C ASN A 221 -11.38 16.89 -14.04
N LYS A 222 -12.42 16.51 -14.80
CA LYS A 222 -12.57 15.16 -15.34
C LYS A 222 -11.84 15.09 -16.68
N VAL A 223 -10.62 14.56 -16.69
CA VAL A 223 -9.80 14.45 -17.91
C VAL A 223 -10.33 13.36 -18.83
N SER A 224 -10.80 12.25 -18.27
CA SER A 224 -11.52 11.19 -18.96
C SER A 224 -12.44 10.45 -17.98
N GLU A 225 -13.15 9.42 -18.45
CA GLU A 225 -13.88 8.51 -17.57
C GLU A 225 -12.94 7.82 -16.54
N TYR A 226 -11.67 7.60 -16.90
CA TYR A 226 -10.66 6.87 -16.11
C TYR A 226 -9.66 7.78 -15.38
N ASP A 227 -9.75 9.11 -15.54
CA ASP A 227 -8.82 10.07 -14.93
C ASP A 227 -9.60 11.25 -14.33
N ASN A 228 -9.82 11.16 -13.01
CA ASN A 228 -10.56 12.13 -12.23
C ASN A 228 -9.59 12.95 -11.36
N ARG A 229 -9.65 14.28 -11.44
CA ARG A 229 -8.65 15.15 -10.80
C ARG A 229 -9.26 16.27 -9.98
N LEU A 230 -8.62 16.59 -8.88
CA LEU A 230 -8.93 17.73 -8.02
C LEU A 230 -7.65 18.52 -7.81
N SER A 231 -7.71 19.84 -7.99
CA SER A 231 -6.53 20.69 -7.86
C SER A 231 -6.78 21.92 -7.00
N PHE A 232 -5.70 22.44 -6.43
CA PHE A 232 -5.66 23.75 -5.79
C PHE A 232 -4.37 24.48 -6.16
N GLU A 233 -4.38 25.80 -5.99
CA GLU A 233 -3.19 26.65 -6.15
C GLU A 233 -2.97 27.49 -4.90
N LYS A 234 -1.71 27.69 -4.53
CA LYS A 234 -1.33 28.48 -3.34
C LYS A 234 0.02 29.17 -3.55
N GLU A 235 0.04 30.47 -3.25
CA GLU A 235 1.27 31.25 -3.13
C GLU A 235 1.98 30.94 -1.80
N ILE A 236 3.28 30.65 -1.87
CA ILE A 236 4.14 30.35 -0.72
C ILE A 236 5.24 31.41 -0.65
N LYS A 237 5.37 32.06 0.52
CA LYS A 237 6.38 33.09 0.73
C LYS A 237 7.76 32.46 0.87
N LYS A 238 8.80 33.22 0.52
CA LYS A 238 10.19 32.83 0.78
C LYS A 238 10.38 32.53 2.27
N GLY A 239 10.95 31.37 2.59
CA GLY A 239 11.27 30.95 3.95
C GLY A 239 10.10 30.38 4.74
N THR A 240 8.93 30.19 4.13
CA THR A 240 7.78 29.50 4.74
C THR A 240 7.54 28.15 4.08
N SER A 241 6.77 27.28 4.75
CA SER A 241 6.34 26.00 4.21
C SER A 241 4.86 26.02 3.82
N LEU A 242 4.51 25.10 2.91
CA LEU A 242 3.14 24.63 2.73
C LEU A 242 3.09 23.19 3.22
N ASP A 243 2.24 22.94 4.22
CA ASP A 243 2.01 21.64 4.82
C ASP A 243 0.56 21.19 4.55
N PHE A 244 0.39 20.08 3.85
CA PHE A 244 -0.91 19.52 3.50
C PHE A 244 -0.83 18.00 3.31
N ALA A 245 -1.97 17.33 3.27
CA ALA A 245 -2.08 15.93 2.93
C ALA A 245 -3.10 15.69 1.82
N TRP A 246 -2.89 14.60 1.09
CA TRP A 246 -3.87 13.98 0.22
C TRP A 246 -4.25 12.63 0.83
N THR A 247 -5.51 12.45 1.16
CA THR A 247 -6.02 11.18 1.68
C THR A 247 -7.08 10.63 0.76
N ALA A 248 -7.11 9.31 0.63
CA ALA A 248 -8.10 8.61 -0.14
C ALA A 248 -8.43 7.29 0.52
N ALA A 249 -9.62 6.78 0.25
CA ALA A 249 -10.04 5.46 0.68
C ALA A 249 -10.68 4.71 -0.47
N GLU A 250 -10.47 3.41 -0.51
CA GLU A 250 -10.98 2.53 -1.55
C GLU A 250 -11.68 1.33 -0.92
N CYS A 251 -12.93 1.12 -1.32
CA CYS A 251 -13.82 0.11 -0.77
C CYS A 251 -14.43 -0.70 -1.91
N SER A 252 -14.75 -1.97 -1.66
CA SER A 252 -15.36 -2.84 -2.66
C SER A 252 -16.58 -3.59 -2.09
N THR A 253 -17.40 -4.15 -2.98
CA THR A 253 -18.50 -5.02 -2.58
C THR A 253 -18.06 -6.34 -1.94
N GLN A 254 -16.76 -6.63 -1.90
CA GLN A 254 -16.22 -7.76 -1.13
C GLN A 254 -16.31 -7.48 0.38
N ASP A 255 -16.07 -6.24 0.80
CA ASP A 255 -15.99 -5.87 2.20
C ASP A 255 -17.22 -5.10 2.69
N PHE A 256 -17.90 -4.40 1.78
CA PHE A 256 -18.99 -3.48 2.12
C PHE A 256 -20.19 -3.65 1.21
N PHE A 257 -21.40 -3.53 1.76
CA PHE A 257 -22.60 -3.52 0.94
C PHE A 257 -22.66 -2.30 0.00
N ASP A 258 -22.24 -1.13 0.51
CA ASP A 258 -22.21 0.13 -0.22
C ASP A 258 -20.78 0.72 -0.23
N PRO A 259 -19.89 0.23 -1.10
CA PRO A 259 -18.50 0.70 -1.13
C PRO A 259 -18.36 2.17 -1.49
N GLN A 260 -19.33 2.74 -2.21
CA GLN A 260 -19.31 4.15 -2.55
C GLN A 260 -19.38 4.99 -1.28
N SER A 261 -20.42 4.80 -0.47
CA SER A 261 -20.61 5.60 0.74
C SER A 261 -19.51 5.34 1.78
N GLU A 262 -19.03 4.11 1.94
CA GLU A 262 -17.98 3.81 2.92
C GLU A 262 -16.65 4.48 2.57
N SER A 263 -16.29 4.53 1.28
CA SER A 263 -15.10 5.26 0.84
C SER A 263 -15.15 6.76 1.22
N GLU A 264 -16.33 7.38 1.15
CA GLU A 264 -16.53 8.78 1.58
C GLU A 264 -16.36 8.91 3.11
N ARG A 265 -16.96 8.00 3.88
CA ARG A 265 -16.91 8.05 5.35
C ARG A 265 -15.48 7.94 5.86
N PHE A 266 -14.65 7.07 5.29
CA PHE A 266 -13.23 6.98 5.66
C PHE A 266 -12.46 8.27 5.35
N VAL A 267 -12.70 8.88 4.19
CA VAL A 267 -12.06 10.16 3.82
C VAL A 267 -12.52 11.30 4.71
N ILE A 268 -13.82 11.36 5.02
CA ILE A 268 -14.39 12.35 5.94
C ILE A 268 -13.81 12.17 7.34
N PHE A 269 -13.70 10.94 7.83
CA PHE A 269 -13.06 10.66 9.11
C PHE A 269 -11.63 11.18 9.14
N ASN A 270 -10.83 10.93 8.10
CA ASN A 270 -9.46 11.44 8.00
C ASN A 270 -9.41 12.98 7.91
N LEU A 271 -10.34 13.61 7.17
CA LEU A 271 -10.44 15.07 7.03
C LEU A 271 -10.74 15.75 8.37
N LEU A 272 -11.58 15.14 9.21
CA LEU A 272 -12.04 15.70 10.48
C LEU A 272 -11.20 15.26 11.68
N THR A 273 -10.25 14.33 11.49
CA THR A 273 -9.33 13.88 12.54
C THR A 273 -8.03 14.68 12.49
N PRO A 274 -7.55 15.24 13.61
CA PRO A 274 -6.26 15.91 13.64
C PRO A 274 -5.12 14.99 13.17
N LYS A 275 -4.23 15.52 12.30
CA LYS A 275 -3.08 14.77 11.77
C LYS A 275 -2.27 14.06 12.85
N ALA A 276 -2.00 14.76 13.96
CA ALA A 276 -1.22 14.22 15.06
C ALA A 276 -1.88 12.96 15.64
N ASP A 277 -3.19 12.96 15.82
CA ASP A 277 -3.94 11.83 16.37
C ASP A 277 -4.03 10.68 15.36
N LEU A 278 -4.33 11.00 14.09
CA LEU A 278 -4.43 10.01 13.01
C LEU A 278 -3.12 9.23 12.84
N LEU A 279 -1.99 9.95 12.76
CA LEU A 279 -0.67 9.33 12.59
C LEU A 279 -0.16 8.70 13.88
N LYS A 280 -0.52 9.22 15.06
CA LYS A 280 -0.17 8.57 16.33
C LYS A 280 -0.83 7.19 16.43
N GLN A 281 -2.13 7.09 16.17
CA GLN A 281 -2.84 5.80 16.19
C GLN A 281 -2.24 4.79 15.21
N HIS A 282 -1.87 5.24 14.01
CA HIS A 282 -1.14 4.40 13.04
C HIS A 282 0.16 3.85 13.63
N LYS A 283 1.00 4.72 14.20
CA LYS A 283 2.31 4.37 14.76
C LYS A 283 2.21 3.51 16.01
N ASP A 284 1.19 3.74 16.84
CA ASP A 284 0.91 2.91 18.02
C ASP A 284 0.62 1.47 17.60
N LEU A 285 -0.21 1.26 16.56
CA LEU A 285 -0.50 -0.08 16.03
C LEU A 285 0.76 -0.77 15.48
N TRP A 286 1.65 -0.03 14.82
CA TRP A 286 2.93 -0.58 14.39
C TRP A 286 3.89 -0.88 15.55
N THR A 287 3.87 -0.06 16.60
CA THR A 287 4.63 -0.30 17.82
C THR A 287 4.22 -1.63 18.45
N THR A 288 2.92 -1.92 18.51
CA THR A 288 2.41 -3.23 18.99
C THR A 288 2.88 -4.40 18.11
N LEU A 289 2.93 -4.25 16.78
CA LEU A 289 3.46 -5.31 15.91
C LEU A 289 4.94 -5.61 16.17
N TRP A 290 5.71 -4.57 16.50
CA TRP A 290 7.15 -4.66 16.76
C TRP A 290 7.51 -5.08 18.19
N GLU A 291 6.54 -5.42 19.05
CA GLU A 291 6.82 -6.04 20.36
C GLU A 291 7.56 -7.38 20.22
N GLY A 292 7.40 -8.05 19.07
CA GLY A 292 8.13 -9.27 18.70
C GLY A 292 9.37 -9.04 17.82
N ASP A 293 10.07 -7.90 17.93
CA ASP A 293 11.29 -7.63 17.16
C ASP A 293 12.42 -8.64 17.45
N ILE A 294 13.29 -8.85 16.46
CA ILE A 294 14.50 -9.66 16.58
C ILE A 294 15.70 -8.71 16.56
N GLU A 295 16.40 -8.60 17.70
CA GLU A 295 17.61 -7.78 17.80
C GLU A 295 18.87 -8.60 17.46
N ILE A 296 19.66 -8.10 16.51
CA ILE A 296 20.92 -8.71 16.07
C ILE A 296 22.07 -7.78 16.44
N GLU A 297 22.91 -8.25 17.36
CA GLU A 297 24.10 -7.52 17.79
C GLU A 297 25.26 -7.71 16.81
N GLY A 298 26.00 -6.63 16.53
CA GLY A 298 27.27 -6.68 15.80
C GLY A 298 27.16 -6.74 14.27
N ASP A 299 25.97 -6.90 13.68
CA ASP A 299 25.75 -6.82 12.24
C ASP A 299 24.47 -6.05 11.86
N LEU A 300 24.67 -4.80 11.44
CA LEU A 300 23.59 -3.89 11.07
C LEU A 300 22.87 -4.32 9.78
N GLN A 301 23.57 -4.91 8.81
CA GLN A 301 22.94 -5.34 7.57
C GLN A 301 21.97 -6.50 7.85
N SER A 302 22.42 -7.51 8.60
CA SER A 302 21.55 -8.61 9.04
C SER A 302 20.34 -8.10 9.85
N GLN A 303 20.53 -7.13 10.75
CA GLN A 303 19.43 -6.51 11.50
C GLN A 303 18.37 -5.90 10.56
N GLN A 304 18.81 -5.23 9.50
CA GLN A 304 17.93 -4.60 8.52
C GLN A 304 17.23 -5.62 7.63
N ASP A 305 17.93 -6.65 7.18
CA ASP A 305 17.37 -7.70 6.33
C ASP A 305 16.26 -8.47 7.07
N VAL A 306 16.49 -8.81 8.34
CA VAL A 306 15.49 -9.49 9.18
C VAL A 306 14.29 -8.59 9.47
N ARG A 307 14.51 -7.33 9.85
CA ARG A 307 13.41 -6.38 10.05
C ARG A 307 12.64 -6.11 8.76
N LEU A 308 13.30 -6.09 7.59
CA LEU A 308 12.61 -5.91 6.32
C LEU A 308 11.72 -7.12 5.98
N ALA A 309 12.21 -8.34 6.24
CA ALA A 309 11.41 -9.55 6.08
C ALA A 309 10.17 -9.54 7.00
N LEU A 310 10.35 -9.20 8.28
CA LEU A 310 9.24 -9.09 9.24
C LEU A 310 8.28 -7.96 8.89
N TYR A 311 8.79 -6.80 8.47
CA TYR A 311 7.98 -5.66 8.01
C TYR A 311 7.04 -6.08 6.89
N HIS A 312 7.51 -6.88 5.92
CA HIS A 312 6.64 -7.38 4.86
C HIS A 312 5.54 -8.29 5.37
N LEU A 313 5.85 -9.24 6.26
CA LEU A 313 4.83 -10.09 6.88
C LEU A 313 3.78 -9.26 7.66
N TYR A 314 4.21 -8.28 8.44
CA TYR A 314 3.33 -7.43 9.24
C TYR A 314 2.52 -6.43 8.40
N SER A 315 3.07 -5.93 7.30
CA SER A 315 2.37 -5.01 6.38
C SER A 315 1.36 -5.73 5.49
N PHE A 316 1.61 -6.98 5.12
CA PHE A 316 0.70 -7.76 4.27
C PHE A 316 -0.43 -8.46 5.01
N ALA A 317 -0.36 -8.51 6.34
CA ALA A 317 -1.36 -9.19 7.16
C ALA A 317 -1.88 -8.34 8.32
N ARG A 318 -3.04 -8.74 8.84
CA ARG A 318 -3.71 -8.08 9.96
C ARG A 318 -4.52 -9.11 10.75
N GLY A 319 -4.50 -9.03 12.07
CA GLY A 319 -5.08 -10.07 12.94
C GLY A 319 -6.61 -10.09 13.02
N ASP A 320 -7.27 -9.06 12.50
CA ASP A 320 -8.72 -8.86 12.49
C ASP A 320 -9.27 -8.82 11.04
N SER A 321 -8.62 -9.52 10.11
CA SER A 321 -9.13 -9.67 8.75
C SER A 321 -9.65 -11.07 8.43
N ASP A 322 -9.19 -12.11 9.15
CA ASP A 322 -9.39 -13.52 8.80
C ASP A 322 -8.97 -13.82 7.34
N LEU A 323 -7.96 -13.07 6.87
CA LEU A 323 -7.32 -13.24 5.57
C LEU A 323 -5.94 -13.87 5.71
N SER A 324 -5.47 -14.45 4.61
CA SER A 324 -4.12 -15.02 4.47
C SER A 324 -3.27 -14.20 3.49
N ILE A 325 -2.01 -14.60 3.31
CA ILE A 325 -0.98 -13.85 2.57
C ILE A 325 -0.64 -14.60 1.28
N SER A 326 -0.57 -13.89 0.14
CA SER A 326 -0.08 -14.47 -1.12
C SER A 326 1.47 -14.44 -1.18
N PRO A 327 2.12 -15.23 -2.07
CA PRO A 327 3.58 -15.13 -2.28
C PRO A 327 4.09 -13.72 -2.58
N MET A 328 3.29 -12.91 -3.29
CA MET A 328 3.63 -11.51 -3.61
C MET A 328 3.11 -10.53 -2.55
N GLY A 329 2.49 -11.01 -1.48
CA GLY A 329 1.81 -10.19 -0.48
C GLY A 329 0.82 -9.23 -1.14
N LEU A 330 1.00 -7.94 -0.87
CA LEU A 330 0.24 -6.84 -1.48
C LEU A 330 1.11 -5.96 -2.38
N SER A 331 2.22 -6.48 -2.89
CA SER A 331 3.17 -5.73 -3.73
C SER A 331 2.82 -5.74 -5.21
N SER A 332 2.20 -6.80 -5.71
CA SER A 332 1.85 -6.99 -7.12
C SER A 332 0.81 -8.09 -7.31
N GLN A 333 0.35 -8.27 -8.56
CA GLN A 333 -0.56 -9.36 -8.94
C GLN A 333 0.14 -10.66 -9.35
N GLY A 334 1.44 -10.83 -9.05
CA GLY A 334 2.14 -12.08 -9.35
C GLY A 334 1.46 -13.26 -8.65
N TYR A 335 1.50 -14.44 -9.29
CA TYR A 335 0.70 -15.61 -8.89
C TYR A 335 -0.80 -15.31 -8.72
N ASN A 336 -1.32 -14.32 -9.46
CA ASN A 336 -2.69 -13.84 -9.40
C ASN A 336 -3.15 -13.34 -8.01
N GLY A 337 -2.24 -13.18 -7.05
CA GLY A 337 -2.56 -12.93 -5.64
C GLY A 337 -3.13 -14.15 -4.91
N HIS A 338 -3.06 -15.35 -5.50
CA HIS A 338 -3.53 -16.58 -4.87
C HIS A 338 -2.70 -16.96 -3.64
N ILE A 339 -3.33 -17.70 -2.73
CA ILE A 339 -2.75 -18.15 -1.47
C ILE A 339 -2.37 -19.63 -1.62
N PHE A 340 -1.11 -19.94 -1.31
CA PHE A 340 -0.49 -21.24 -1.50
C PHE A 340 -0.05 -21.84 -0.16
N TRP A 341 0.50 -23.05 -0.20
CA TRP A 341 1.20 -23.68 0.92
C TRP A 341 2.34 -22.82 1.48
N ASP A 342 2.88 -21.88 0.67
CA ASP A 342 3.92 -20.94 1.06
C ASP A 342 3.59 -20.22 2.36
N THR A 343 2.31 -19.85 2.51
CA THR A 343 1.82 -19.15 3.69
C THR A 343 1.96 -20.02 4.93
N GLU A 344 1.43 -21.24 4.88
CA GLU A 344 1.41 -22.14 6.03
C GLU A 344 2.80 -22.67 6.42
N LEU A 345 3.70 -22.85 5.45
CA LEU A 345 5.02 -23.44 5.71
C LEU A 345 6.12 -22.41 5.96
N TRP A 346 6.19 -21.33 5.19
CA TRP A 346 7.30 -20.36 5.25
C TRP A 346 6.96 -19.08 6.02
N MET A 347 5.74 -18.56 5.83
CA MET A 347 5.35 -17.25 6.39
C MET A 347 4.72 -17.37 7.79
N PHE A 348 3.95 -18.43 8.02
CA PHE A 348 3.20 -18.64 9.24
C PHE A 348 4.07 -18.87 10.49
N PRO A 349 5.17 -19.65 10.46
CA PRO A 349 5.97 -19.91 11.67
C PRO A 349 6.47 -18.66 12.41
N PRO A 350 7.11 -17.65 11.77
CA PRO A 350 7.50 -16.43 12.48
C PRO A 350 6.29 -15.64 12.98
N LEU A 351 5.19 -15.61 12.23
CA LEU A 351 3.95 -14.94 12.67
C LEU A 351 3.34 -15.62 13.90
N LEU A 352 3.33 -16.95 13.95
CA LEU A 352 2.82 -17.70 15.09
C LEU A 352 3.56 -17.36 16.40
N VAL A 353 4.88 -17.19 16.33
CA VAL A 353 5.69 -16.94 17.52
C VAL A 353 5.74 -15.46 17.87
N LEU A 354 5.79 -14.57 16.88
CA LEU A 354 6.03 -13.13 17.07
C LEU A 354 4.75 -12.28 17.00
N ASN A 355 3.68 -12.77 16.39
CA ASN A 355 2.42 -12.04 16.23
C ASN A 355 1.19 -12.99 16.14
N GLN A 356 0.78 -13.52 17.29
CA GLN A 356 -0.29 -14.53 17.37
C GLN A 356 -1.64 -14.06 16.83
N ASP A 357 -1.94 -12.76 16.88
CA ASP A 357 -3.17 -12.21 16.31
C ASP A 357 -3.20 -12.34 14.79
N ILE A 358 -2.09 -12.02 14.11
CA ILE A 358 -1.96 -12.28 12.68
C ILE A 358 -2.03 -13.79 12.41
N ALA A 359 -1.31 -14.62 13.16
CA ALA A 359 -1.34 -16.06 12.98
C ALA A 359 -2.76 -16.64 13.07
N ARG A 360 -3.57 -16.19 14.03
CA ARG A 360 -4.97 -16.57 14.16
C ARG A 360 -5.77 -16.23 12.90
N SER A 361 -5.60 -15.04 12.34
CA SER A 361 -6.25 -14.63 11.07
C SER A 361 -5.92 -15.60 9.93
N LEU A 362 -4.66 -16.01 9.80
CA LEU A 362 -4.21 -16.93 8.75
C LEU A 362 -4.85 -18.33 8.89
N VAL A 363 -4.99 -18.83 10.12
CA VAL A 363 -5.66 -20.11 10.39
C VAL A 363 -7.17 -19.99 10.16
N ASN A 364 -7.79 -18.88 10.56
CA ASN A 364 -9.20 -18.60 10.32
C ASN A 364 -9.53 -18.59 8.82
N TYR A 365 -8.68 -17.99 7.98
CA TYR A 365 -8.83 -18.00 6.52
C TYR A 365 -9.04 -19.42 5.96
N ARG A 366 -8.25 -20.39 6.41
CA ARG A 366 -8.37 -21.81 6.00
C ARG A 366 -9.56 -22.50 6.68
N SER A 367 -9.84 -22.18 7.93
CA SER A 367 -10.99 -22.70 8.67
C SER A 367 -12.32 -22.37 7.98
N ASP A 368 -12.51 -21.11 7.57
CA ASP A 368 -13.72 -20.64 6.88
C ASP A 368 -13.95 -21.34 5.54
N ARG A 369 -12.85 -21.75 4.89
CA ARG A 369 -12.86 -22.45 3.59
C ARG A 369 -12.85 -23.97 3.70
N LEU A 370 -12.84 -24.53 4.92
CA LEU A 370 -12.79 -25.98 5.13
C LEU A 370 -13.97 -26.71 4.47
N HIS A 371 -15.16 -26.10 4.46
CA HIS A 371 -16.34 -26.70 3.84
C HIS A 371 -16.18 -26.84 2.31
N VAL A 372 -15.55 -25.86 1.66
CA VAL A 372 -15.23 -25.89 0.22
C VAL A 372 -14.17 -26.96 -0.08
N ALA A 373 -13.13 -27.04 0.74
CA ALA A 373 -12.10 -28.07 0.62
C ALA A 373 -12.67 -29.50 0.77
N LYS A 374 -13.65 -29.70 1.67
CA LYS A 374 -14.38 -30.98 1.81
C LYS A 374 -15.21 -31.31 0.57
N LYS A 375 -15.86 -30.30 -0.02
CA LYS A 375 -16.60 -30.45 -1.29
C LYS A 375 -15.66 -30.83 -2.43
N LYS A 376 -14.48 -30.19 -2.54
CA LYS A 376 -13.44 -30.57 -3.51
C LYS A 376 -13.04 -32.03 -3.36
N ALA A 377 -12.71 -32.48 -2.13
CA ALA A 377 -12.35 -33.88 -1.88
C ALA A 377 -13.45 -34.85 -2.37
N LEU A 378 -14.72 -34.58 -2.01
CA LEU A 378 -15.86 -35.39 -2.44
C LEU A 378 -15.99 -35.47 -3.97
N ASN A 379 -15.84 -34.34 -4.67
CA ASN A 379 -15.95 -34.27 -6.13
C ASN A 379 -14.89 -35.10 -6.86
N PHE A 380 -13.72 -35.29 -6.24
CA PHE A 380 -12.64 -36.13 -6.76
C PHE A 380 -12.65 -37.57 -6.20
N GLY A 381 -13.71 -37.96 -5.46
CA GLY A 381 -13.86 -39.31 -4.92
C GLY A 381 -13.06 -39.59 -3.63
N PHE A 382 -12.49 -38.56 -3.01
CA PHE A 382 -11.79 -38.65 -1.73
C PHE A 382 -12.72 -38.40 -0.54
N LYS A 383 -12.21 -38.69 0.66
CA LYS A 383 -12.83 -38.33 1.95
C LYS A 383 -12.02 -37.23 2.62
N GLY A 384 -12.60 -36.57 3.62
CA GLY A 384 -11.92 -35.52 4.37
C GLY A 384 -11.93 -34.19 3.61
N ALA A 385 -10.84 -33.43 3.72
CA ALA A 385 -10.66 -32.14 3.04
C ALA A 385 -9.53 -32.24 2.02
N MET A 386 -9.67 -31.54 0.90
CA MET A 386 -8.65 -31.35 -0.11
C MET A 386 -8.59 -29.84 -0.35
N PHE A 387 -7.65 -29.15 0.31
CA PHE A 387 -7.47 -27.73 0.09
C PHE A 387 -6.98 -27.47 -1.35
N PRO A 388 -7.36 -26.34 -1.97
CA PRO A 388 -6.89 -26.00 -3.30
C PRO A 388 -5.39 -25.68 -3.28
N TRP A 389 -4.68 -25.98 -4.38
CA TRP A 389 -3.28 -25.59 -4.54
C TRP A 389 -3.13 -24.07 -4.56
N GLU A 390 -4.00 -23.41 -5.34
CA GLU A 390 -4.16 -21.97 -5.37
C GLU A 390 -5.53 -21.62 -4.79
N SER A 391 -5.52 -20.94 -3.64
CA SER A 391 -6.74 -20.49 -2.97
C SER A 391 -6.98 -19.00 -3.22
N ASP A 392 -8.25 -18.62 -3.32
CA ASP A 392 -8.68 -17.22 -3.45
C ASP A 392 -9.77 -16.86 -2.42
N ASP A 393 -10.59 -15.85 -2.69
CA ASP A 393 -11.68 -15.44 -1.80
C ASP A 393 -12.76 -16.52 -1.64
N THR A 394 -12.95 -17.39 -2.64
CA THR A 394 -13.96 -18.46 -2.63
C THR A 394 -13.48 -19.72 -1.90
N GLY A 395 -12.17 -19.98 -1.92
CA GLY A 395 -11.57 -21.22 -1.42
C GLY A 395 -11.78 -22.44 -2.34
N GLU A 396 -12.37 -22.26 -3.52
CA GLU A 396 -12.33 -23.26 -4.60
C GLU A 396 -10.94 -23.30 -5.25
N GLU A 397 -10.69 -24.29 -6.11
CA GLU A 397 -9.42 -24.38 -6.84
C GLU A 397 -9.31 -23.27 -7.87
N ALA A 398 -8.32 -22.38 -7.68
CA ALA A 398 -8.03 -21.27 -8.57
C ALA A 398 -6.83 -21.54 -9.49
N THR A 399 -6.16 -22.70 -9.36
CA THR A 399 -5.08 -23.07 -10.28
C THR A 399 -5.63 -23.24 -11.70
N PRO A 400 -5.00 -22.62 -12.72
CA PRO A 400 -5.37 -22.85 -14.11
C PRO A 400 -5.38 -24.34 -14.45
N ALA A 401 -6.43 -24.83 -15.12
CA ALA A 401 -6.61 -26.27 -15.35
C ALA A 401 -5.49 -26.95 -16.14
N TRP A 402 -4.67 -26.19 -16.89
CA TRP A 402 -3.49 -26.70 -17.58
C TRP A 402 -2.31 -26.96 -16.64
N ALA A 403 -2.27 -26.33 -15.46
CA ALA A 403 -1.30 -26.59 -14.41
C ALA A 403 -1.77 -27.78 -13.57
N LEU A 404 -1.02 -28.87 -13.66
CA LEU A 404 -1.37 -30.14 -13.00
C LEU A 404 -1.26 -30.08 -11.48
N THR A 405 -0.62 -29.05 -10.92
CA THR A 405 -0.43 -28.84 -9.48
C THR A 405 -1.77 -28.77 -8.74
N GLY A 406 -2.76 -28.03 -9.26
CA GLY A 406 -4.11 -27.95 -8.67
C GLY A 406 -4.85 -29.29 -8.58
N THR A 407 -4.53 -30.22 -9.49
CA THR A 407 -5.14 -31.55 -9.49
C THR A 407 -4.36 -32.57 -8.66
N PHE A 408 -3.03 -32.50 -8.65
CA PHE A 408 -2.18 -33.61 -8.16
C PHE A 408 -1.25 -33.26 -7.00
N GLU A 409 -1.03 -31.99 -6.69
CA GLU A 409 -0.12 -31.57 -5.63
C GLU A 409 -0.85 -31.47 -4.29
N HIS A 410 -1.23 -32.64 -3.75
CA HIS A 410 -2.15 -32.74 -2.61
C HIS A 410 -1.54 -32.37 -1.26
N HIS A 411 -0.20 -32.23 -1.19
CA HIS A 411 0.52 -32.05 0.07
C HIS A 411 0.12 -30.76 0.81
N ILE A 412 -0.41 -29.74 0.10
CA ILE A 412 -0.95 -28.52 0.71
C ILE A 412 -1.96 -28.80 1.84
N THR A 413 -2.72 -29.89 1.74
CA THR A 413 -3.65 -30.28 2.81
C THR A 413 -2.91 -30.68 4.09
N ALA A 414 -1.76 -31.35 3.96
CA ALA A 414 -0.90 -31.67 5.09
C ALA A 414 -0.19 -30.42 5.63
N ASP A 415 0.24 -29.50 4.77
CA ASP A 415 0.86 -28.23 5.19
C ASP A 415 -0.10 -27.36 6.02
N VAL A 416 -1.36 -27.28 5.58
CA VAL A 416 -2.43 -26.65 6.37
C VAL A 416 -2.63 -27.36 7.70
N ALA A 417 -2.66 -28.70 7.72
CA ALA A 417 -2.78 -29.45 8.97
C ALA A 417 -1.60 -29.19 9.94
N ILE A 418 -0.37 -29.06 9.41
CA ILE A 418 0.81 -28.70 10.19
C ILE A 418 0.65 -27.30 10.79
N ALA A 419 0.19 -26.30 10.02
CA ALA A 419 -0.06 -24.96 10.54
C ALA A 419 -1.11 -24.95 11.67
N PHE A 420 -2.22 -25.68 11.52
CA PHE A 420 -3.22 -25.84 12.57
C PHE A 420 -2.66 -26.54 13.82
N TRP A 421 -1.86 -27.59 13.63
CA TRP A 421 -1.22 -28.30 14.74
C TRP A 421 -0.21 -27.41 15.47
N ASN A 422 0.60 -26.66 14.74
CA ASN A 422 1.55 -25.72 15.31
C ASN A 422 0.83 -24.61 16.07
N TYR A 423 -0.26 -24.06 15.52
CA TYR A 423 -1.10 -23.09 16.21
C TYR A 423 -1.59 -23.64 17.54
N TYR A 424 -2.26 -24.80 17.53
CA TYR A 424 -2.74 -25.47 18.75
C TYR A 424 -1.64 -25.80 19.76
N SER A 425 -0.43 -26.10 19.30
CA SER A 425 0.67 -26.48 20.19
C SER A 425 1.32 -25.26 20.86
N VAL A 426 1.27 -24.09 20.23
CA VAL A 426 1.90 -22.84 20.73
C VAL A 426 0.94 -21.98 21.54
N THR A 427 -0.36 -21.98 21.19
CA THR A 427 -1.42 -21.20 21.84
C THR A 427 -2.32 -22.11 22.67
#